data_AF-A0A7S0PV48-F1
#
_entry.id   AF-A0A7S0PV48-F1
#
_cell.length_a   1.000
_cell.length_b   1.000
_cell.length_c   1.000
_cell.angle_alpha   90.00
_cell.angle_beta   90.00
_cell.angle_gamma   90.00
#
_symmetry.space_group_name_H-M   'P 1'
#
loop_
_entity.id
_entity.type
_entity.pdbx_description
1 polymer ?
#
loop_
_entity_poly.entity_id
_entity_poly.type
_entity_poly.pdbx_seq_one_letter_code
_entity_poly.pdbx_strand_id
1 'polypeptide(L)'
;RLAHRRGVIAVETEDPAKAEGLLEDAVTWLGARAGAPECVHALIDSCNNLGIVWTNRSDPERAMPHLERAMRVYEDLDPKDPHAKTPDIERAFTNTVFYLAQVYGYVKRDEEAAKLCGACLRRQCEADVAAGGIGRGARGASVSPEEWAQNAARLAGVYASRACW
;
A
#
# COMPACT_ATOMS: atom_id res chain seq x y z
N ARG A 1 -18.92 4.22 -7.14
CA ARG A 1 -18.40 5.45 -6.45
C ARG A 1 -19.02 5.66 -5.05
N LEU A 2 -20.35 5.66 -4.88
CA LEU A 2 -20.98 5.79 -3.55
C LEU A 2 -20.66 4.61 -2.61
N ALA A 3 -20.68 3.38 -3.14
CA ALA A 3 -20.33 2.17 -2.39
C ALA A 3 -18.91 2.23 -1.82
N HIS A 4 -17.91 2.56 -2.65
CA HIS A 4 -16.52 2.77 -2.24
C HIS A 4 -16.41 3.74 -1.05
N ARG A 5 -16.92 4.97 -1.17
CA ARG A 5 -16.82 5.96 -0.09
C ARG A 5 -17.46 5.48 1.21
N ARG A 6 -18.64 4.85 1.12
CA ARG A 6 -19.33 4.29 2.30
C ARG A 6 -18.56 3.11 2.89
N GLY A 7 -17.89 2.32 2.05
CA GLY A 7 -17.02 1.23 2.46
C GLY A 7 -15.81 1.72 3.23
N VAL A 8 -15.10 2.73 2.72
CA VAL A 8 -13.96 3.37 3.41
C VAL A 8 -14.40 3.94 4.77
N ILE A 9 -15.51 4.68 4.82
CA ILE A 9 -16.06 5.18 6.09
C ILE A 9 -16.36 4.03 7.05
N ALA A 10 -16.91 2.91 6.56
CA ALA A 10 -17.18 1.75 7.41
C ALA A 10 -15.88 1.11 7.96
N VAL A 11 -14.78 1.12 7.21
CA VAL A 11 -13.45 0.73 7.73
C VAL A 11 -13.01 1.67 8.84
N GLU A 12 -13.06 2.99 8.59
CA GLU A 12 -12.65 4.03 9.55
C GLU A 12 -13.50 4.02 10.84
N THR A 13 -14.77 3.63 10.75
CA THR A 13 -15.67 3.49 11.89
C THR A 13 -15.71 2.07 12.48
N GLU A 14 -14.74 1.21 12.13
CA GLU A 14 -14.58 -0.15 12.66
C GLU A 14 -15.84 -1.04 12.50
N ASP A 15 -16.55 -0.90 11.38
CA ASP A 15 -17.65 -1.78 10.96
C ASP A 15 -17.18 -2.67 9.80
N PRO A 16 -16.38 -3.71 10.07
CA PRO A 16 -15.70 -4.46 9.03
C PRO A 16 -16.67 -5.31 8.19
N ALA A 17 -17.81 -5.73 8.75
CA ALA A 17 -18.81 -6.53 8.03
C ALA A 17 -19.49 -5.71 6.93
N LYS A 18 -19.87 -4.47 7.27
CA LYS A 18 -20.42 -3.53 6.30
C LYS A 18 -19.37 -3.05 5.31
N ALA A 19 -18.13 -2.82 5.77
CA ALA A 19 -17.02 -2.43 4.91
C ALA A 19 -16.78 -3.48 3.81
N GLU A 20 -16.65 -4.76 4.19
CA GLU A 20 -16.45 -5.88 3.26
C GLU A 20 -17.47 -5.86 2.12
N GLY A 21 -18.76 -5.92 2.43
CA GLY A 21 -19.80 -5.97 1.39
C GLY A 21 -19.80 -4.73 0.48
N LEU A 22 -19.67 -3.53 1.06
CA LEU A 22 -19.64 -2.28 0.28
C LEU A 22 -18.41 -2.18 -0.63
N LEU A 23 -17.26 -2.67 -0.16
CA LEU A 23 -16.02 -2.63 -0.92
C LEU A 23 -15.98 -3.70 -2.01
N GLU A 24 -16.51 -4.90 -1.77
CA GLU A 24 -16.65 -5.95 -2.79
C GLU A 24 -17.54 -5.51 -3.95
N ASP A 25 -18.69 -4.90 -3.63
CA ASP A 25 -19.59 -4.29 -4.62
C ASP A 25 -18.87 -3.18 -5.41
N ALA A 26 -18.07 -2.36 -4.70
CA ALA A 26 -17.31 -1.29 -5.32
C ALA A 26 -16.24 -1.84 -6.28
N VAL A 27 -15.44 -2.83 -5.86
CA VAL A 27 -14.40 -3.47 -6.68
C VAL A 27 -15.01 -4.09 -7.94
N THR A 28 -16.15 -4.76 -7.80
CA THR A 28 -16.88 -5.34 -8.94
C THR A 28 -17.33 -4.25 -9.92
N TRP A 29 -18.00 -3.22 -9.43
CA TRP A 29 -18.54 -2.15 -10.27
C TRP A 29 -17.46 -1.29 -10.94
N LEU A 30 -16.36 -1.00 -10.22
CA LEU A 30 -15.23 -0.20 -10.69
C LEU A 30 -14.34 -0.99 -11.66
N GLY A 31 -14.15 -2.30 -11.41
CA GLY A 31 -13.39 -3.18 -12.28
C GLY A 31 -13.91 -3.24 -13.72
N ALA A 32 -15.24 -3.20 -13.88
CA ALA A 32 -15.88 -3.13 -15.21
C ALA A 32 -15.64 -1.79 -15.96
N ARG A 33 -15.00 -0.80 -15.31
CA ARG A 33 -14.83 0.58 -15.80
C ARG A 33 -13.40 1.09 -15.60
N ALA A 34 -12.41 0.20 -15.57
CA ALA A 34 -11.02 0.52 -15.27
C ALA A 34 -10.31 1.43 -16.31
N GLY A 35 -10.98 1.83 -17.40
CA GLY A 35 -10.44 2.77 -18.39
C GLY A 35 -10.49 4.25 -17.98
N ALA A 36 -11.14 4.61 -16.87
CA ALA A 36 -11.20 6.00 -16.38
C ALA A 36 -10.30 6.19 -15.14
N PRO A 37 -9.40 7.19 -15.09
CA PRO A 37 -8.45 7.37 -13.98
C PRO A 37 -9.10 7.44 -12.59
N GLU A 38 -10.27 8.08 -12.45
CA GLU A 38 -10.93 8.15 -11.13
C GLU A 38 -11.55 6.80 -10.72
N CYS A 39 -11.87 5.94 -11.69
CA CYS A 39 -12.29 4.57 -11.42
C CYS A 39 -11.10 3.70 -11.03
N VAL A 40 -9.93 3.91 -11.63
CA VAL A 40 -8.66 3.25 -11.28
C VAL A 40 -8.27 3.56 -9.84
N HIS A 41 -8.21 4.84 -9.46
CA HIS A 41 -7.88 5.25 -8.09
C HIS A 41 -8.81 4.58 -7.07
N ALA A 42 -10.13 4.73 -7.26
CA ALA A 42 -11.10 4.15 -6.33
C ALA A 42 -11.06 2.61 -6.29
N LEU A 43 -10.67 1.96 -7.39
CA LEU A 43 -10.54 0.50 -7.47
C LEU A 43 -9.34 0.03 -6.64
N ILE A 44 -8.17 0.63 -6.86
CA ILE A 44 -6.95 0.35 -6.08
C ILE A 44 -7.22 0.58 -4.60
N ASP A 45 -7.82 1.71 -4.26
CA ASP A 45 -8.09 2.06 -2.86
C ASP A 45 -9.13 1.12 -2.21
N SER A 46 -10.16 0.69 -2.95
CA SER A 46 -11.12 -0.31 -2.44
C SER A 46 -10.45 -1.66 -2.15
N CYS A 47 -9.56 -2.10 -3.04
CA CYS A 47 -8.77 -3.32 -2.84
C CYS A 47 -7.83 -3.21 -1.62
N ASN A 48 -7.19 -2.05 -1.42
CA ASN A 48 -6.35 -1.80 -0.25
C ASN A 48 -7.16 -1.90 1.05
N ASN A 49 -8.33 -1.28 1.08
CA ASN A 49 -9.22 -1.33 2.24
C ASN A 49 -9.72 -2.77 2.52
N LEU A 50 -10.01 -3.58 1.50
CA LEU A 50 -10.28 -5.01 1.70
C LEU A 50 -9.07 -5.74 2.28
N GLY A 51 -7.86 -5.41 1.83
CA GLY A 51 -6.62 -5.90 2.42
C GLY A 51 -6.51 -5.59 3.92
N ILE A 52 -6.85 -4.36 4.32
CA ILE A 52 -6.88 -3.94 5.73
C ILE A 52 -7.95 -4.71 6.52
N VAL A 53 -9.18 -4.79 5.98
CA VAL A 53 -10.30 -5.48 6.65
C VAL A 53 -9.96 -6.93 6.97
N TRP A 54 -9.38 -7.65 6.01
CA TRP A 54 -9.02 -9.05 6.17
C TRP A 54 -7.79 -9.26 7.07
N THR A 55 -6.76 -8.43 6.94
CA THR A 55 -5.59 -8.53 7.84
C THR A 55 -5.94 -8.21 9.29
N ASN A 56 -6.79 -7.20 9.55
CA ASN A 56 -7.27 -6.89 10.90
C ASN A 56 -8.11 -8.03 11.52
N ARG A 57 -8.70 -8.89 10.69
CA ARG A 57 -9.39 -10.12 11.11
C ARG A 57 -8.47 -11.32 11.23
N SER A 58 -7.15 -11.13 11.12
CA SER A 58 -6.14 -12.20 11.13
C SER A 58 -6.34 -13.23 10.01
N ASP A 59 -6.86 -12.81 8.86
CA ASP A 59 -7.05 -13.65 7.66
C ASP A 59 -6.29 -13.03 6.46
N PRO A 60 -4.94 -13.10 6.47
CA PRO A 60 -4.11 -12.53 5.41
C PRO A 60 -4.31 -13.25 4.06
N GLU A 61 -4.74 -14.51 4.06
CA GLU A 61 -5.03 -15.28 2.86
C GLU A 61 -6.19 -14.66 2.06
N ARG A 62 -7.23 -14.16 2.74
CA ARG A 62 -8.33 -13.43 2.08
C ARG A 62 -7.95 -12.01 1.69
N ALA A 63 -6.99 -11.38 2.37
CA ALA A 63 -6.48 -10.05 2.00
C ALA A 63 -5.70 -10.07 0.67
N MET A 64 -4.86 -11.09 0.50
CA MET A 64 -3.90 -11.23 -0.59
C MET A 64 -4.46 -11.03 -2.01
N PRO A 65 -5.55 -11.73 -2.44
CA PRO A 65 -6.06 -11.59 -3.80
C PRO A 65 -6.55 -10.16 -4.13
N HIS A 66 -7.04 -9.40 -3.14
CA HIS A 66 -7.43 -8.01 -3.35
C HIS A 66 -6.22 -7.11 -3.60
N LEU A 67 -5.17 -7.27 -2.80
CA LEU A 67 -3.95 -6.47 -2.93
C LEU A 67 -3.17 -6.82 -4.21
N GLU A 68 -3.08 -8.09 -4.58
CA GLU A 68 -2.52 -8.51 -5.87
C GLU A 68 -3.33 -7.96 -7.05
N ARG A 69 -4.65 -7.86 -6.91
CA ARG A 69 -5.50 -7.22 -7.92
C ARG A 69 -5.20 -5.73 -8.05
N ALA A 70 -5.05 -5.01 -6.93
CA ALA A 70 -4.64 -3.60 -6.97
C ALA A 70 -3.29 -3.41 -7.67
N MET A 71 -2.34 -4.32 -7.42
CA MET A 71 -1.03 -4.31 -8.09
C MET A 71 -1.16 -4.49 -9.60
N ARG A 72 -1.90 -5.51 -10.05
CA ARG A 72 -2.15 -5.74 -11.49
C ARG A 72 -2.82 -4.54 -12.15
N VAL A 73 -3.85 -3.96 -11.53
CA VAL A 73 -4.56 -2.78 -12.06
C VAL A 73 -3.59 -1.61 -12.27
N TYR A 74 -2.64 -1.40 -11.36
CA TYR A 74 -1.66 -0.33 -11.48
C TYR A 74 -0.58 -0.64 -12.53
N GLU A 75 -0.12 -1.90 -12.62
CA GLU A 75 0.88 -2.34 -13.59
C GLU A 75 0.36 -2.32 -15.04
N ASP A 76 -0.94 -2.54 -15.23
CA ASP A 76 -1.62 -2.48 -16.54
C ASP A 76 -1.82 -1.05 -17.06
N LEU A 77 -1.53 -0.02 -16.26
CA LEU A 77 -1.64 1.38 -16.66
C LEU A 77 -0.56 1.74 -17.69
N ASP A 78 -0.97 2.34 -18.82
CA ASP A 78 -0.03 2.78 -19.86
C ASP A 78 0.94 3.84 -19.30
N PRO A 79 2.24 3.55 -19.20
CA PRO A 79 3.21 4.51 -18.68
C PRO A 79 3.40 5.74 -19.59
N LYS A 80 2.91 5.69 -20.83
CA LYS A 80 2.97 6.82 -21.77
C LYS A 80 1.79 7.78 -21.63
N ASP A 81 0.71 7.35 -20.98
CA ASP A 81 -0.42 8.21 -20.69
C ASP A 81 -0.10 9.09 -19.47
N PRO A 82 0.06 10.42 -19.65
CA PRO A 82 0.38 11.33 -18.55
C PRO A 82 -0.72 11.40 -17.47
N HIS A 83 -1.92 10.89 -17.76
CA HIS A 83 -3.05 10.86 -16.83
C HIS A 83 -3.27 9.50 -16.16
N ALA A 84 -2.54 8.46 -16.58
CA ALA A 84 -2.74 7.13 -16.02
C ALA A 84 -2.20 7.01 -14.58
N LYS A 85 -1.10 7.68 -14.26
CA LYS A 85 -0.43 7.63 -12.94
C LYS A 85 -0.47 8.97 -12.22
N THR A 86 -1.68 9.42 -11.92
CA THR A 86 -1.88 10.65 -11.14
C THR A 86 -1.27 10.53 -9.73
N PRO A 87 -0.96 11.65 -9.04
CA PRO A 87 -0.41 11.60 -7.68
C PRO A 87 -1.27 10.79 -6.68
N ASP A 88 -2.59 10.84 -6.82
CA ASP A 88 -3.50 10.05 -5.97
C ASP A 88 -3.38 8.54 -6.24
N ILE A 89 -3.25 8.14 -7.51
CA ILE A 89 -3.03 6.75 -7.91
C ILE A 89 -1.66 6.25 -7.41
N GLU A 90 -0.62 7.06 -7.54
CA GLU A 90 0.73 6.74 -7.03
C GLU A 90 0.72 6.53 -5.51
N ARG A 91 0.02 7.40 -4.75
CA ARG A 91 -0.13 7.25 -3.29
C ARG A 91 -0.91 5.98 -2.95
N ALA A 92 -2.04 5.74 -3.61
CA ALA A 92 -2.85 4.54 -3.39
C ALA A 92 -2.07 3.26 -3.71
N PHE A 93 -1.27 3.25 -4.78
CA PHE A 93 -0.43 2.11 -5.11
C PHE A 93 0.74 1.91 -4.13
N THR A 94 1.35 2.97 -3.61
CA THR A 94 2.36 2.84 -2.53
C THR A 94 1.76 2.15 -1.30
N ASN A 95 0.50 2.45 -0.97
CA ASN A 95 -0.23 1.73 0.09
C ASN A 95 -0.46 0.26 -0.28
N THR A 96 -0.80 -0.05 -1.54
CA THR A 96 -0.90 -1.45 -2.01
C THR A 96 0.40 -2.21 -1.77
N VAL A 97 1.54 -1.64 -2.18
CA VAL A 97 2.86 -2.27 -2.00
C VAL A 97 3.16 -2.50 -0.52
N PHE A 98 2.84 -1.52 0.34
CA PHE A 98 3.00 -1.63 1.79
C PHE A 98 2.16 -2.78 2.37
N TYR A 99 0.86 -2.79 2.13
CA TYR A 99 -0.03 -3.82 2.67
C TYR A 99 0.27 -5.21 2.12
N LEU A 100 0.65 -5.32 0.84
CA LEU A 100 1.01 -6.60 0.25
C LEU A 100 2.31 -7.15 0.85
N ALA A 101 3.28 -6.29 1.18
CA ALA A 101 4.47 -6.70 1.92
C ALA A 101 4.12 -7.28 3.30
N GLN A 102 3.20 -6.64 4.03
CA GLN A 102 2.72 -7.14 5.32
C GLN A 102 2.02 -8.50 5.18
N VAL A 103 1.10 -8.62 4.21
CA VAL A 103 0.39 -9.88 3.94
C VAL A 103 1.35 -11.01 3.60
N TYR A 104 2.33 -10.76 2.71
CA TYR A 104 3.38 -11.73 2.39
C TYR A 104 4.20 -12.14 3.62
N GLY A 105 4.50 -11.22 4.54
CA GLY A 105 5.14 -11.55 5.80
C GLY A 105 4.29 -12.46 6.69
N TYR A 106 2.97 -12.23 6.77
CA TYR A 106 2.07 -13.10 7.52
C TYR A 106 1.97 -14.51 6.92
N VAL A 107 1.92 -14.62 5.59
CA VAL A 107 1.86 -15.91 4.88
C VAL A 107 3.24 -16.55 4.64
N LYS A 108 4.29 -16.08 5.32
CA LYS A 108 5.67 -16.62 5.28
C LYS A 108 6.33 -16.59 3.91
N ARG A 109 5.95 -15.63 3.06
CA ARG A 109 6.59 -15.31 1.77
C ARG A 109 7.66 -14.23 1.97
N ASP A 110 8.64 -14.53 2.83
CA ASP A 110 9.59 -13.54 3.38
C ASP A 110 10.41 -12.81 2.31
N GLU A 111 10.85 -13.51 1.26
CA GLU A 111 11.61 -12.89 0.16
C GLU A 111 10.79 -11.86 -0.62
N GLU A 112 9.51 -12.16 -0.86
CA GLU A 112 8.62 -11.28 -1.59
C GLU A 112 8.19 -10.10 -0.72
N ALA A 113 7.94 -10.34 0.56
CA ALA A 113 7.73 -9.29 1.55
C ALA A 113 8.93 -8.31 1.58
N ALA A 114 10.16 -8.83 1.64
CA ALA A 114 11.36 -8.00 1.64
C ALA A 114 11.52 -7.16 0.36
N LYS A 115 11.26 -7.75 -0.81
CA LYS A 115 11.27 -7.02 -2.10
C LYS A 115 10.26 -5.88 -2.11
N LEU A 116 9.04 -6.14 -1.66
CA LEU A 116 7.98 -5.12 -1.60
C LEU A 116 8.26 -4.05 -0.54
N CYS A 117 8.81 -4.40 0.62
CA CYS A 117 9.29 -3.42 1.61
C CYS A 117 10.30 -2.45 0.99
N GLY A 118 11.30 -2.96 0.27
CA GLY A 118 12.29 -2.13 -0.42
C GLY A 118 11.67 -1.25 -1.52
N ALA A 119 10.72 -1.79 -2.28
CA ALA A 119 9.99 -1.04 -3.30
C ALA A 119 9.12 0.08 -2.69
N CYS A 120 8.42 -0.21 -1.59
CA CYS A 120 7.61 0.77 -0.87
C CYS A 120 8.47 1.93 -0.36
N LEU A 121 9.61 1.62 0.27
CA LEU A 121 10.53 2.63 0.80
C LEU A 121 11.10 3.53 -0.30
N ARG A 122 11.55 2.94 -1.43
CA ARG A 122 12.00 3.73 -2.60
C ARG A 122 10.93 4.72 -3.05
N ARG A 123 9.70 4.25 -3.21
CA ARG A 123 8.57 5.08 -3.64
C ARG A 123 8.28 6.22 -2.66
N GLN A 124 8.35 5.96 -1.35
CA GLN A 124 8.18 7.00 -0.32
C GLN A 124 9.28 8.06 -0.38
N CYS A 125 10.56 7.65 -0.50
CA CYS A 125 11.68 8.57 -0.62
C CYS A 125 11.58 9.45 -1.88
N GLU A 126 11.24 8.85 -3.03
CA GLU A 126 11.06 9.56 -4.30
C GLU A 126 9.91 10.57 -4.22
N ALA A 127 8.79 10.20 -3.58
CA ALA A 127 7.66 11.10 -3.37
C ALA A 127 8.01 12.28 -2.44
N ASP A 128 8.75 12.02 -1.35
CA ASP A 128 9.19 13.06 -0.41
C ASP A 128 10.14 14.07 -1.07
N VAL A 129 11.05 13.59 -1.91
CA VAL A 129 11.95 14.45 -2.71
C VAL A 129 11.14 15.33 -3.66
N ALA A 130 10.13 14.79 -4.34
CA ALA A 130 9.25 15.54 -5.23
C ALA A 130 8.38 16.57 -4.50
N ALA A 131 7.97 16.30 -3.26
CA ALA A 131 7.18 17.20 -2.42
C ALA A 131 8.00 18.33 -1.74
N GLY A 132 9.32 18.38 -1.98
CA GLY A 132 10.20 19.39 -1.38
C GLY A 132 10.69 19.06 0.04
N GLY A 133 10.48 17.82 0.49
CA GLY A 133 11.09 17.20 1.68
C GLY A 133 10.72 17.81 3.05
N ILE A 134 10.82 16.98 4.08
CA ILE A 134 10.83 17.44 5.48
C ILE A 134 12.21 18.02 5.77
N GLY A 135 12.42 19.31 5.50
CA GLY A 135 13.72 19.92 5.78
C GLY A 135 13.98 21.28 5.17
N ARG A 136 13.15 22.30 5.47
CA ARG A 136 13.70 23.67 5.49
C ARG A 136 14.70 23.75 6.66
N GLY A 137 15.97 23.39 6.43
CA GLY A 137 17.06 23.84 7.31
C GLY A 137 18.03 22.81 7.88
N ALA A 138 18.00 21.53 7.50
CA ALA A 138 19.06 20.59 7.88
C ALA A 138 19.71 20.00 6.62
N ARG A 139 21.01 20.25 6.49
CA ARG A 139 21.86 19.84 5.36
C ARG A 139 21.72 18.34 5.03
N GLY A 140 21.19 18.04 3.86
CA GLY A 140 21.81 17.11 2.91
C GLY A 140 22.05 15.66 3.35
N ALA A 141 21.03 14.96 3.84
CA ALA A 141 21.07 13.51 3.90
C ALA A 141 19.75 12.93 3.38
N SER A 142 19.65 12.78 2.05
CA SER A 142 18.72 11.81 1.48
C SER A 142 19.27 10.42 1.84
N VAL A 143 18.85 9.88 2.98
CA VAL A 143 19.19 8.52 3.38
C VAL A 143 18.59 7.60 2.32
N SER A 144 19.44 6.84 1.61
CA SER A 144 18.92 5.92 0.60
C SER A 144 18.12 4.80 1.27
N PRO A 145 17.15 4.17 0.59
CA PRO A 145 16.42 3.03 1.12
C PRO A 145 17.32 1.91 1.67
N GLU A 146 18.48 1.70 1.04
CA GLU A 146 19.50 0.75 1.47
C GLU A 146 20.16 1.18 2.79
N GLU A 147 20.52 2.46 2.93
CA GLU A 147 21.09 2.99 4.16
C GLU A 147 20.09 2.93 5.31
N TRP A 148 18.80 3.21 5.04
CA TRP A 148 17.74 3.08 6.03
C TRP A 148 17.59 1.62 6.47
N ALA A 149 17.55 0.67 5.52
CA ALA A 149 17.44 -0.75 5.81
C ALA A 149 18.63 -1.27 6.63
N GLN A 150 19.86 -0.86 6.30
CA GLN A 150 21.07 -1.19 7.06
C GLN A 150 21.02 -0.64 8.48
N ASN A 151 20.57 0.61 8.64
CA ASN A 151 20.40 1.23 9.95
C ASN A 151 19.35 0.50 10.80
N ALA A 152 18.21 0.15 10.20
CA ALA A 152 17.17 -0.64 10.87
C ALA A 152 17.68 -2.03 11.27
N ALA A 153 18.41 -2.73 10.39
CA ALA A 153 19.01 -4.03 10.69
C ALA A 153 20.02 -3.96 11.85
N ARG A 154 20.88 -2.92 11.85
CA ARG A 154 21.83 -2.67 12.94
C ARG A 154 21.10 -2.43 14.27
N LEU A 155 20.06 -1.59 14.27
CA LEU A 155 19.25 -1.33 15.47
C LEU A 155 18.56 -2.61 15.96
N ALA A 156 17.93 -3.36 15.07
CA ALA A 156 17.31 -4.64 15.40
C ALA A 156 18.32 -5.62 16.01
N GLY A 157 19.53 -5.71 15.46
CA GLY A 157 20.62 -6.52 16.02
C GLY A 157 21.05 -6.06 17.42
N VAL A 158 21.12 -4.75 17.66
CA VAL A 158 21.38 -4.19 19.01
C VAL A 158 20.26 -4.57 19.98
N TYR A 159 19.00 -4.48 19.57
CA TYR A 159 17.86 -4.87 20.40
C TYR A 159 17.88 -6.37 20.72
N ALA A 160 18.07 -7.22 19.72
CA ALA A 160 18.10 -8.66 19.87
C ALA A 160 19.27 -9.14 20.77
N SER A 161 20.44 -8.52 20.65
CA SER A 161 21.62 -8.85 21.47
C SER A 161 21.56 -8.32 22.90
N ARG A 162 20.74 -7.29 23.16
CA ARG A 162 20.53 -6.69 24.49
C ARG A 162 19.23 -7.13 25.14
N ALA A 163 18.63 -8.23 24.70
CA ALA A 163 17.45 -8.82 25.29
C ALA A 163 17.73 -9.42 26.69
N CYS A 164 18.04 -8.54 27.65
CA CYS A 164 17.76 -8.68 29.07
C CYS A 164 16.78 -7.55 29.40
N TRP A 165 15.48 -7.82 29.27
CA TRP A 165 14.41 -7.07 29.90
C TRP A 165 13.59 -8.08 30.70
#